data_AF-A0A497TGZ5-F1
#
_entry.id   AF-A0A497TGZ5-F1
#
_cell.length_a   1.000
_cell.length_b   1.000
_cell.length_c   1.000
_cell.angle_alpha   90.00
_cell.angle_beta   90.00
_cell.angle_gamma   90.00
#
_symmetry.space_group_name_H-M   'P 1'
#
loop_
_entity.id
_entity.type
_entity.pdbx_description
1 polymer ?
#
loop_
_entity_poly.entity_id
_entity_poly.type
_entity_poly.pdbx_seq_one_letter_code
_entity_poly.pdbx_strand_id
1 'polypeptide(L)' 'MARNKPTGKKLRLIALGKIRSAPRWADIKKFGLKRARTRRIRVRVKDWRRDKLKV' A
#
# COMPACT_ATOMS: atom_id res chain seq x y z
N MET A 1 10.13 -24.02 -2.36
CA MET A 1 9.92 -23.44 -1.00
C MET A 1 9.06 -22.14 -0.96
N ALA A 2 8.24 -21.82 -1.97
CA ALA A 2 7.30 -20.68 -1.90
C ALA A 2 5.91 -21.05 -1.34
N ARG A 3 5.52 -22.33 -1.45
CA ARG A 3 4.20 -22.87 -1.10
C ARG A 3 3.99 -23.01 0.41
N ASN A 4 4.99 -23.51 1.13
CA ASN A 4 4.87 -23.91 2.54
C ASN A 4 5.36 -22.80 3.48
N LYS A 5 4.68 -21.65 3.48
CA LYS A 5 4.98 -20.55 4.41
C LYS A 5 4.19 -20.73 5.71
N PRO A 6 4.78 -20.47 6.89
CA PRO A 6 4.04 -20.39 8.15
C PRO A 6 2.91 -19.37 8.06
N THR A 7 1.81 -19.60 8.79
CA THR A 7 0.59 -18.77 8.71
C THR A 7 0.89 -17.29 8.99
N GLY A 8 1.70 -16.98 10.00
CA GLY A 8 2.09 -15.60 10.30
C GLY A 8 2.81 -14.91 9.13
N LYS A 9 3.68 -15.64 8.43
CA LYS A 9 4.37 -15.11 7.23
C LYS A 9 3.39 -14.90 6.07
N LYS A 10 2.38 -15.75 5.91
CA LYS A 10 1.32 -15.57 4.89
C LYS A 10 0.51 -14.30 5.16
N LEU A 11 0.07 -14.07 6.40
CA LEU A 11 -0.71 -12.89 6.77
C LEU A 11 0.07 -11.59 6.52
N ARG A 12 1.36 -11.55 6.89
CA ARG A 12 2.24 -10.41 6.62
C ARG A 12 2.36 -10.12 5.12
N LEU A 13 2.57 -11.15 4.29
CA LEU A 13 2.65 -10.98 2.84
C LEU A 13 1.33 -10.49 2.22
N ILE A 14 0.19 -11.00 2.69
CA ILE A 14 -1.13 -10.56 2.24
C ILE A 14 -1.35 -9.09 2.60
N ALA A 15 -1.02 -8.68 3.82
CA ALA A 15 -1.15 -7.30 4.25
C ALA A 15 -0.29 -6.35 3.39
N LEU A 16 0.96 -6.74 3.10
CA LEU A 16 1.85 -5.97 2.23
C LEU A 16 1.34 -5.88 0.78
N GLY A 17 0.74 -6.95 0.25
CA GLY A 17 0.15 -6.96 -1.09
C GLY A 17 -1.12 -6.12 -1.23
N LYS A 18 -1.78 -5.78 -0.11
CA LYS A 18 -2.97 -4.91 -0.08
C LYS A 18 -2.61 -3.41 -0.05
N ILE A 19 -1.34 -3.04 0.08
CA ILE A 19 -0.91 -1.64 0.07
C ILE A 19 -1.19 -1.04 -1.30
N ARG A 20 -2.04 -0.02 -1.34
CA ARG A 20 -2.46 0.69 -2.55
C ARG A 20 -2.42 2.20 -2.32
N SER A 21 -2.43 2.97 -3.40
CA SER A 21 -2.61 4.42 -3.31
C SER A 21 -3.91 4.76 -2.58
N ALA A 22 -3.88 5.84 -1.81
CA ALA A 22 -5.05 6.30 -1.09
C ALA A 22 -6.19 6.65 -2.08
N PRO A 23 -7.45 6.33 -1.75
CA PRO A 23 -8.60 6.71 -2.57
C PRO A 23 -8.86 8.22 -2.52
N ARG A 24 -9.50 8.76 -3.56
CA ARG A 24 -9.71 10.21 -3.73
C ARG A 24 -10.53 10.84 -2.61
N TRP A 25 -11.50 10.12 -2.04
CA TRP A 25 -12.28 10.62 -0.90
C TRP A 25 -11.40 10.87 0.33
N ALA A 26 -10.34 10.07 0.54
CA ALA A 26 -9.43 10.23 1.67
C ALA A 26 -8.53 11.47 1.50
N ASP A 27 -8.12 11.77 0.26
CA ASP A 27 -7.43 13.01 -0.07
C ASP A 27 -8.31 14.23 0.25
N ILE A 28 -9.59 14.18 -0.13
CA ILE A 28 -10.56 15.25 0.12
C ILE A 28 -10.77 15.43 1.62
N LYS A 29 -10.92 14.34 2.38
CA LYS A 29 -11.07 14.39 3.85
C LYS A 29 -9.85 15.02 4.53
N LYS A 30 -8.63 14.75 4.04
CA LYS A 30 -7.39 15.27 4.64
C LYS A 30 -7.06 16.71 4.24
N PHE A 31 -7.20 17.04 2.96
CA PHE A 31 -6.70 18.30 2.40
C PHE A 31 -7.81 19.29 2.05
N GLY A 32 -9.07 18.86 2.02
CA GLY A 32 -10.20 19.63 1.50
C GLY A 32 -10.26 19.63 -0.04
N LEU A 33 -11.43 19.98 -0.59
CA LEU A 33 -11.71 19.90 -2.04
C LEU A 33 -10.71 20.66 -2.91
N LYS A 34 -10.32 21.89 -2.54
CA LYS A 34 -9.42 22.72 -3.33
C LYS A 34 -8.01 22.12 -3.44
N ARG A 35 -7.45 21.65 -2.33
CA ARG A 35 -6.07 21.14 -2.26
C ARG A 35 -5.98 19.68 -2.70
N ALA A 36 -7.03 18.88 -2.54
CA ALA A 36 -7.06 17.50 -3.00
C ALA A 36 -6.99 17.39 -4.54
N ARG A 37 -7.25 18.48 -5.30
CA ARG A 37 -7.06 18.51 -6.76
C ARG A 37 -5.60 18.28 -7.15
N THR A 38 -4.66 18.86 -6.40
CA THR A 38 -3.22 18.84 -6.72
C THR A 38 -2.39 18.02 -5.74
N ARG A 39 -2.83 17.88 -4.48
CA ARG A 39 -2.16 17.09 -3.45
C ARG A 39 -2.85 15.74 -3.25
N ARG A 40 -2.04 14.70 -3.07
CA ARG A 40 -2.49 13.34 -2.75
C ARG A 40 -1.73 12.79 -1.55
N ILE A 41 -2.38 11.92 -0.78
CA ILE A 41 -1.72 11.12 0.25
C ILE A 41 -0.78 10.15 -0.47
N ARG A 42 0.52 10.38 -0.32
CA ARG A 42 1.54 9.51 -0.91
C ARG A 42 1.66 8.24 -0.07
N VAL A 43 1.33 7.12 -0.68
CA VAL A 43 1.62 5.79 -0.16
C VAL A 43 2.63 5.15 -1.11
N ARG A 44 3.77 4.69 -0.59
CA ARG A 44 4.75 3.96 -1.40
C ARG A 44 4.22 2.55 -1.67
N VAL A 45 3.78 2.31 -2.89
CA VAL A 45 3.49 0.96 -3.39
C VAL A 45 4.81 0.34 -3.82
N LYS A 46 5.14 -0.83 -3.28
CA LYS A 46 6.37 -1.55 -3.64
C LYS A 46 6.18 -2.30 -4.96
N ASP A 47 7.16 -2.22 -5.83
CA ASP A 47 7.20 -2.99 -7.07
C ASP A 47 7.89 -4.34 -6.81
N TRP A 48 7.26 -5.44 -7.21
CA TRP A 48 7.78 -6.79 -7.00
C TRP A 48 9.12 -7.05 -7.71
N ARG A 49 9.42 -6.33 -8.81
CA ARG A 49 10.70 -6.46 -9.53
C ARG A 49 11.82 -5.65 -8.88
N ARG A 50 11.50 -4.48 -8.35
CA ARG A 50 12.49 -3.47 -7.91
C ARG A 50 12.67 -3.43 -6.40
N ASP A 51 11.62 -3.70 -5.64
CA ASP A 51 11.63 -3.61 -4.19
C ASP A 51 11.56 -5.01 -3.55
N LYS A 52 12.48 -5.28 -2.61
CA LYS A 52 12.41 -6.49 -1.78
C LYS A 52 11.48 -6.29 -0.58
N LEU A 53 10.60 -7.26 -0.34
CA LEU A 53 9.80 -7.33 0.90
C LEU A 53 10.66 -8.00 1.99
N LYS A 54 11.05 -7.26 3.02
CA LYS A 54 11.67 -7.83 4.23
C LYS A 54 10.56 -8.37 5.14
N VAL A 55 10.36 -9.70 5.17
CA VAL A 55 9.23 -10.37 5.88
C VAL A 55 9.68 -11.59 6.67
#